data_AF-A0A536ZV74-F1
#
_entry.id   AF-A0A536ZV74-F1
#
_cell.length_a   1.000
_cell.length_b   1.000
_cell.length_c   1.000
_cell.angle_alpha   90.00
_cell.angle_beta   90.00
_cell.angle_gamma   90.00
#
_symmetry.space_group_name_H-M   'P 1'
#
loop_
_entity.id
_entity.type
_entity.pdbx_description
1 polymer ?
#
loop_
_entity_poly.entity_id
_entity_poly.type
_entity_poly.pdbx_seq_one_letter_code
_entity_poly.pdbx_strand_id
1 'polypeptide(L)' 'MPITELNHFLLVAKNLERTRKFYENVLGLELAERPDFGFPGYWLKAGDGICVHLASQDPNK' A
#
# COMPACT_ATOMS: atom_id res chain seq x y z
N MET A 1 -10.74 -10.59 25.35
CA MET A 1 -9.56 -10.98 24.54
C MET A 1 -8.83 -9.71 24.14
N PRO A 2 -7.50 -9.60 24.34
CA PRO A 2 -6.73 -8.44 23.91
C PRO A 2 -6.49 -8.43 22.38
N ILE A 3 -6.09 -7.27 21.86
CA ILE A 3 -5.64 -7.11 20.47
C ILE A 3 -4.31 -7.87 20.29
N THR A 4 -4.14 -8.56 19.16
CA THR A 4 -2.98 -9.42 18.88
C THR A 4 -2.04 -8.87 17.81
N GLU A 5 -2.53 -8.05 16.89
CA GLU A 5 -1.73 -7.53 15.77
C GLU A 5 -2.35 -6.28 15.11
N LEU A 6 -1.54 -5.56 14.34
CA LEU A 6 -2.00 -4.63 13.31
C LEU A 6 -1.90 -5.34 11.96
N ASN A 7 -3.04 -5.58 11.31
CA ASN A 7 -3.08 -6.30 10.05
C ASN A 7 -2.50 -5.48 8.88
N HIS A 8 -2.97 -4.24 8.70
CA HIS A 8 -2.50 -3.31 7.67
C HIS A 8 -2.85 -1.86 8.02
N PHE A 9 -2.32 -0.90 7.24
CA PHE A 9 -2.72 0.50 7.32
C PHE A 9 -2.83 1.15 5.93
N LEU A 10 -3.56 2.26 5.85
CA LEU A 10 -3.69 3.09 4.66
C LEU A 10 -2.83 4.35 4.78
N LEU A 11 -2.07 4.65 3.74
CA LEU A 11 -1.34 5.90 3.57
C LEU A 11 -1.79 6.59 2.28
N VAL A 12 -2.34 7.79 2.42
CA VAL A 12 -2.61 8.67 1.29
C VAL A 12 -1.31 9.38 0.92
N ALA A 13 -0.71 8.97 -0.20
CA ALA A 13 0.62 9.40 -0.58
C ALA A 13 0.57 10.71 -1.38
N LYS A 14 1.37 11.71 -0.98
CA LYS A 14 1.56 12.95 -1.77
C LYS A 14 2.18 12.69 -3.14
N ASN A 15 3.03 11.65 -3.23
CA ASN A 15 3.60 11.18 -4.49
C ASN A 15 3.61 9.66 -4.47
N LEU A 16 2.61 9.08 -5.13
CA LEU A 16 2.32 7.65 -5.05
C LEU A 16 3.50 6.78 -5.52
N GLU A 17 4.11 7.12 -6.67
CA GLU A 17 5.22 6.37 -7.24
C GLU A 17 6.48 6.46 -6.39
N ARG A 18 6.81 7.64 -5.87
CA ARG A 18 7.98 7.81 -4.99
C ARG A 18 7.80 7.03 -3.70
N THR A 19 6.60 7.04 -3.12
CA THR A 19 6.28 6.30 -1.91
C THR A 19 6.33 4.79 -2.17
N ARG A 20 5.74 4.29 -3.26
CA ARG A 20 5.83 2.88 -3.67
C ARG A 20 7.30 2.43 -3.78
N LYS A 21 8.12 3.17 -4.52
CA LYS A 21 9.55 2.87 -4.72
C LYS A 21 10.34 2.84 -3.41
N PHE A 22 9.97 3.65 -2.42
CA PHE A 22 10.59 3.59 -1.09
C PHE A 22 10.27 2.27 -0.40
N TYR A 23 9.00 1.87 -0.36
CA TYR A 23 8.59 0.60 0.24
C TYR A 23 9.21 -0.60 -0.49
N GLU A 24 9.29 -0.59 -1.81
CA GLU A 24 9.94 -1.66 -2.57
C GLU A 24 11.46 -1.67 -2.41
N ASN A 25 12.14 -0.58 -2.72
CA ASN A 25 13.59 -0.59 -2.90
C ASN A 25 14.38 -0.43 -1.59
N VAL A 26 13.78 0.21 -0.58
CA VAL A 26 14.44 0.45 0.71
C VAL A 26 14.00 -0.59 1.74
N LEU A 27 12.69 -0.89 1.79
CA LEU A 27 12.14 -1.81 2.78
C LEU A 27 11.93 -3.23 2.25
N GLY A 28 12.01 -3.45 0.93
CA GLY A 28 11.88 -4.78 0.33
C GLY A 28 10.45 -5.31 0.27
N LEU A 29 9.42 -4.45 0.36
CA LEU A 29 8.04 -4.90 0.17
C LEU A 29 7.77 -5.20 -1.31
N GLU A 30 6.87 -6.14 -1.54
CA GLU A 30 6.47 -6.53 -2.89
C GLU A 30 5.10 -5.97 -3.24
N LEU A 31 4.85 -5.74 -4.52
CA LEU A 31 3.50 -5.40 -4.98
C LEU A 31 2.57 -6.61 -4.86
N ALA A 32 1.36 -6.32 -4.41
CA ALA A 32 0.24 -7.24 -4.43
C ALA A 32 -0.80 -6.79 -5.47
N GLU A 33 -1.59 -7.74 -5.96
CA GLU A 33 -2.75 -7.43 -6.78
C GLU A 33 -3.71 -6.53 -5.99
N ARG A 34 -4.17 -5.47 -6.64
CA ARG A 34 -5.09 -4.49 -6.07
C ARG A 34 -6.28 -4.35 -7.01
N PRO A 35 -7.53 -4.56 -6.56
CA PRO A 35 -8.72 -4.24 -7.33
C PRO A 35 -8.76 -2.76 -7.73
N ASP A 36 -9.43 -2.44 -8.83
CA ASP A 36 -9.67 -1.03 -9.16
C ASP A 36 -10.75 -0.44 -8.24
N PHE A 37 -10.39 0.60 -7.50
CA PHE A 37 -11.29 1.33 -6.60
C PHE A 37 -11.66 2.72 -7.15
N GLY A 38 -11.35 3.02 -8.41
CA GLY A 38 -11.63 4.31 -9.04
C GLY A 38 -10.60 5.40 -8.75
N PHE A 39 -9.49 5.05 -8.09
CA PHE A 39 -8.35 5.94 -7.84
C PHE A 39 -7.00 5.18 -7.86
N PRO A 40 -5.90 5.85 -8.25
CA PRO A 40 -4.58 5.23 -8.30
C PRO A 40 -4.08 4.85 -6.90
N GLY A 41 -3.37 3.73 -6.82
CA GLY A 41 -2.91 3.19 -5.54
C GLY A 41 -2.21 1.84 -5.70
N TYR A 42 -1.58 1.39 -4.62
CA TYR A 42 -0.85 0.14 -4.56
C TYR A 42 -1.15 -0.61 -3.28
N TRP A 43 -1.20 -1.93 -3.36
CA TRP A 43 -1.10 -2.78 -2.19
C TRP A 43 0.31 -3.36 -2.16
N LEU A 44 0.94 -3.28 -0.98
CA LEU A 44 2.28 -3.80 -0.74
C LEU A 44 2.21 -4.85 0.36
N LYS A 45 2.93 -5.94 0.15
CA LYS A 45 2.97 -7.08 1.07
C LYS A 45 4.38 -7.32 1.61
N ALA A 46 4.43 -7.90 2.80
CA ALA A 46 5.64 -8.46 3.40
C ALA A 46 5.38 -9.95 3.65
N GLY A 47 6.13 -10.82 2.98
CA GLY A 47 5.80 -12.25 2.92
C GLY A 47 4.41 -12.48 2.32
N ASP A 48 3.55 -13.18 3.04
CA ASP A 48 2.20 -13.52 2.58
C ASP A 48 1.14 -12.46 2.94
N GLY A 49 1.49 -11.47 3.77
CA GLY A 49 0.54 -10.49 4.29
C GLY A 49 0.60 -9.13 3.58
N ILE A 50 -0.54 -8.67 3.05
CA ILE A 50 -0.71 -7.28 2.59
C ILE A 50 -0.77 -6.38 3.82
N CYS A 51 0.19 -5.46 3.95
CA CYS A 51 0.35 -4.66 5.16
C CYS A 51 0.33 -3.14 4.91
N VAL A 52 0.52 -2.69 3.66
CA VAL A 52 0.46 -1.27 3.30
C VAL A 52 -0.45 -1.04 2.11
N HIS A 53 -1.47 -0.21 2.30
CA HIS A 53 -2.28 0.35 1.23
C HIS A 53 -1.81 1.77 0.93
N LEU A 54 -1.39 2.02 -0.31
CA LEU A 54 -1.10 3.36 -0.82
C LEU A 54 -2.28 3.84 -1.67
N ALA A 55 -2.69 5.09 -1.46
CA ALA A 55 -3.77 5.71 -2.21
C ALA A 55 -3.40 7.13 -2.68
N SER A 56 -3.91 7.52 -3.84
CA SER A 56 -3.95 8.89 -4.33
C SER A 56 -5.18 9.64 -3.77
N GLN A 57 -5.12 10.97 -3.72
CA GLN A 57 -6.31 11.81 -3.50
C GLN A 57 -7.11 12.04 -4.78
N ASP A 58 -6.47 11.89 -5.94
CA ASP A 58 -7.09 12.12 -7.24
C ASP A 58 -7.75 10.84 -7.77
N PRO A 59 -8.87 10.94 -8.52
CA PRO A 59 -9.49 9.80 -9.19
C PRO A 59 -8.62 9.28 -10.35
N ASN A 60 -8.94 8.07 -10.84
CA ASN A 60 -8.38 7.56 -12.10
C ASN A 60 -8.72 8.54 -13.24
N LYS A 61 -7.78 8.71 -14.18
CA LYS A 61 -8.02 9.47 -15.42
C LYS A 61 -8.69 8.60 -16.47
#